data_AF-A0A7X0V509-F1
#
_entry.id   AF-A0A7X0V509-F1
#
_cell.length_a   1.000
_cell.length_b   1.000
_cell.length_c   1.000
_cell.angle_alpha   90.00
_cell.angle_beta   90.00
_cell.angle_gamma   90.00
#
_symmetry.space_group_name_H-M   'P 1'
#
loop_
_entity.id
_entity.type
_entity.pdbx_description
1 polymer ?
#
loop_
_entity_poly.entity_id
_entity_poly.type
_entity_poly.pdbx_seq_one_letter_code
_entity_poly.pdbx_strand_id
1 'polypeptide(L)' 'MIREYKINIVREPGPDPLTGEFYPFEHEELRIEAVSERSAYTIACTLFKMKVRGQLLRFFIDGVEYFEEDLR' A
#
# COMPACT_ATOMS: atom_id res chain seq x y z
N MET A 1 -4.88 -2.27 22.09
CA MET A 1 -4.12 -1.02 22.35
C MET A 1 -3.86 -0.37 21.00
N ILE A 2 -4.11 0.94 20.86
CA ILE A 2 -3.81 1.66 19.61
C ILE A 2 -2.32 2.00 19.63
N ARG A 3 -1.63 1.83 18.50
CA ARG A 3 -0.26 2.30 18.28
C ARG A 3 -0.12 2.90 16.88
N GLU A 4 0.88 3.73 16.68
CA GLU A 4 1.28 4.24 15.37
C GLU A 4 2.09 3.18 14.61
N TYR A 5 1.78 2.99 13.33
CA TYR A 5 2.49 2.13 12.40
C TYR A 5 3.08 2.98 11.28
N LYS A 6 4.35 2.74 10.95
CA LYS A 6 5.00 3.34 9.78
C LYS A 6 4.74 2.47 8.57
N ILE A 7 4.05 3.00 7.57
CA ILE A 7 3.71 2.25 6.36
C ILE A 7 4.44 2.87 5.17
N ASN A 8 5.25 2.08 4.48
CA ASN A 8 5.81 2.45 3.19
C ASN A 8 5.06 1.70 2.11
N ILE A 9 4.60 2.42 1.10
CA ILE A 9 3.84 1.87 -0.02
C ILE A 9 4.68 2.07 -1.25
N VAL A 10 5.08 0.98 -1.88
CA VAL A 10 5.83 0.96 -3.12
C VAL A 10 4.86 0.73 -4.27
N ARG A 11 4.93 1.61 -5.26
CA ARG A 11 4.24 1.52 -6.53
C ARG A 11 5.23 1.04 -7.57
N GLU A 12 5.10 -0.21 -7.96
CA GLU A 12 5.96 -0.79 -8.98
C GLU A 12 5.64 -0.16 -10.36
N PRO A 13 6.66 0.06 -11.19
CA PRO A 13 6.45 0.61 -12.52
C PRO A 13 5.60 -0.35 -13.37
N GLY A 14 4.68 0.19 -14.17
CA GLY A 14 3.77 -0.64 -14.96
C GLY A 14 2.91 0.15 -15.93
N PRO A 15 2.30 -0.51 -16.93
CA PRO A 15 1.45 0.15 -17.91
C PRO A 15 0.13 0.61 -17.30
N ASP A 16 -0.32 1.80 -17.66
CA ASP A 16 -1.69 2.26 -17.47
C ASP A 16 -2.62 1.36 -18.30
N PRO A 17 -3.57 0.65 -17.68
CA PRO A 17 -4.47 -0.27 -18.38
C PRO A 17 -5.45 0.44 -19.33
N LEU A 18 -5.64 1.75 -19.21
CA LEU A 18 -6.55 2.56 -20.02
C LEU A 18 -5.83 3.28 -21.17
N THR A 19 -4.64 3.82 -20.92
CA THR A 19 -3.91 4.63 -21.93
C THR A 19 -2.73 3.90 -22.55
N GLY A 20 -2.22 2.84 -21.91
CA GLY A 20 -0.99 2.15 -22.31
C GLY A 20 0.29 2.92 -21.98
N GLU A 21 0.19 4.10 -21.37
CA GLU A 21 1.35 4.88 -20.90
C GLU A 21 2.04 4.18 -19.73
N PHE A 22 3.33 4.42 -19.52
CA PHE A 22 4.07 3.73 -18.47
C PHE A 22 4.15 4.57 -17.20
N TYR A 23 3.63 4.04 -16.09
CA TYR A 23 3.81 4.65 -14.79
C TYR A 23 5.20 4.33 -14.23
N PRO A 24 5.94 5.34 -13.73
CA PRO A 24 7.24 5.14 -13.13
C PRO A 24 7.11 4.47 -11.76
N PHE A 25 8.25 4.03 -11.23
CA PHE A 25 8.38 3.65 -9.82
C PHE A 25 8.11 4.87 -8.95
N GLU A 26 7.27 4.70 -7.92
CA GLU A 26 7.08 5.70 -6.88
C GLU A 26 6.90 5.05 -5.52
N HIS A 27 7.10 5.81 -4.44
CA HIS A 27 6.79 5.35 -3.10
C HIS A 27 6.12 6.45 -2.28
N GLU A 28 5.39 6.07 -1.25
CA GLU A 28 4.77 7.00 -0.29
C GLU A 28 4.95 6.44 1.13
N GLU A 29 5.16 7.34 2.08
CA GLU A 29 5.25 7.00 3.50
C GLU A 29 4.03 7.56 4.23
N LEU A 30 3.38 6.72 5.03
CA LEU A 30 2.24 7.07 5.86
C LEU A 30 2.53 6.68 7.30
N ARG A 31 1.92 7.42 8.23
CA ARG A 31 1.81 7.04 9.64
C ARG A 31 0.35 6.83 9.98
N ILE A 32 0.02 5.64 10.45
CA ILE A 32 -1.37 5.25 10.73
C ILE A 32 -1.48 4.77 12.17
N GLU A 33 -2.37 5.40 12.93
CA GLU A 33 -2.79 4.89 14.23
C GLU A 33 -3.81 3.76 14.04
N ALA A 34 -3.49 2.57 14.56
CA ALA A 34 -4.36 1.41 14.43
C ALA A 34 -4.24 0.47 15.63
N VAL A 35 -5.21 -0.44 15.76
CA VAL A 35 -5.20 -1.48 16.80
C VAL A 35 -4.35 -2.71 16.45
N SER A 36 -3.98 -2.87 15.17
CA SER A 36 -3.20 -3.99 14.65
C SER A 36 -2.53 -3.64 13.31
N GLU A 37 -1.52 -4.39 12.90
CA GLU A 37 -0.88 -4.28 11.57
C GLU A 37 -1.90 -4.48 10.44
N ARG A 38 -2.77 -5.49 10.57
CA ARG A 38 -3.86 -5.74 9.63
C ARG A 38 -4.77 -4.52 9.47
N SER A 39 -5.18 -3.90 10.58
CA SER A 39 -6.01 -2.70 10.53
C SER A 39 -5.28 -1.54 9.87
N ALA A 40 -3.99 -1.35 10.18
CA ALA A 40 -3.16 -0.32 9.55
C ALA A 40 -3.04 -0.54 8.03
N TYR A 41 -2.81 -1.80 7.61
CA TYR A 41 -2.81 -2.22 6.21
C TYR A 41 -4.14 -1.93 5.51
N THR A 42 -5.28 -2.32 6.09
CA THR A 42 -6.60 -2.07 5.48
C THR A 42 -6.86 -0.58 5.26
N ILE A 43 -6.49 0.27 6.23
CA ILE A 43 -6.61 1.73 6.10
C ILE A 43 -5.69 2.23 4.97
N ALA A 44 -4.41 1.80 4.97
CA ALA A 44 -3.45 2.17 3.93
C ALA A 44 -3.93 1.78 2.53
N CYS A 45 -4.42 0.55 2.34
CA CYS A 45 -5.01 0.09 1.09
C CYS A 45 -6.18 0.95 0.65
N THR A 46 -7.06 1.34 1.58
CA THR A 46 -8.25 2.13 1.26
C THR A 46 -7.85 3.52 0.76
N LEU A 47 -6.88 4.16 1.43
CA LEU A 47 -6.32 5.44 1.00
C LEU A 47 -5.67 5.37 -0.39
N PHE A 48 -4.96 4.27 -0.67
CA PHE A 48 -4.18 4.11 -1.90
C PHE A 48 -4.96 3.61 -3.12
N LYS A 49 -5.98 2.78 -2.92
CA LYS A 49 -6.89 2.35 -4.01
C LYS A 49 -7.57 3.53 -4.71
N MET A 50 -7.73 4.66 -4.03
CA MET A 50 -8.29 5.88 -4.63
C MET A 50 -7.26 6.68 -5.45
N LYS A 51 -5.96 6.49 -5.20
CA LYS A 51 -4.88 7.24 -5.84
C LYS A 51 -4.24 6.52 -7.03
N VAL A 52 -4.17 5.20 -7.00
CA VAL A 52 -3.33 4.43 -7.92
C VAL A 52 -4.17 3.66 -8.94
N ARG A 53 -3.73 3.67 -10.21
CA ARG A 53 -4.41 3.01 -11.33
C ARG A 53 -3.49 1.96 -11.95
N GLY A 54 -3.85 0.69 -11.81
CA GLY A 54 -3.21 -0.42 -12.54
C GLY A 54 -1.81 -0.84 -12.10
N GLN A 55 -1.10 -0.06 -11.30
CA GLN A 55 0.21 -0.44 -10.76
C GLN A 55 0.09 -1.49 -9.65
N LEU A 56 1.08 -2.39 -9.56
CA LEU A 56 1.24 -3.29 -8.43
C LEU A 56 1.66 -2.47 -7.19
N LEU A 57 0.97 -2.71 -6.08
CA LEU A 57 1.25 -2.08 -4.79
C LEU A 57 1.88 -3.09 -3.84
N ARG A 58 2.97 -2.69 -3.20
CA ARG A 58 3.61 -3.45 -2.12
C ARG A 58 3.61 -2.61 -0.85
N PHE A 59 3.22 -3.23 0.26
CA PHE A 59 3.06 -2.54 1.54
C PHE A 59 4.10 -3.06 2.53
N PHE A 60 4.78 -2.14 3.21
CA PHE A 60 5.76 -2.46 4.24
C PHE A 60 5.33 -1.78 5.54
N ILE A 61 5.12 -2.56 6.59
CA ILE A 61 4.74 -2.07 7.91
C ILE A 61 5.95 -2.18 8.83
N ASP A 62 6.36 -1.05 9.40
CA ASP A 62 7.53 -0.94 10.27
C ASP A 62 8.81 -1.53 9.64
N GLY A 63 8.90 -1.47 8.30
CA GLY A 63 10.04 -1.95 7.50
C GLY A 63 9.94 -3.40 7.02
N VAL A 64 8.89 -4.15 7.40
CA VAL A 64 8.67 -5.54 6.96
C VAL A 64 7.58 -5.59 5.91
N GLU A 65 7.81 -6.30 4.80
CA GLU A 65 6.78 -6.47 3.76
C GLU A 65 5.59 -7.23 4.34
N TYR A 66 4.41 -6.62 4.23
CA TYR A 66 3.17 -7.19 4.74
C TYR A 66 2.42 -7.87 3.60
N PHE A 67 2.14 -9.15 3.80
CA PHE A 67 1.29 -9.94 2.92
C PHE A 67 0.01 -10.26 3.68
N GLU A 68 -1.14 -9.92 3.11
CA GLU A 68 -2.40 -10.41 3.66
C GLU A 68 -2.53 -11.89 3.29
N GLU A 69 -2.13 -12.77 4.22
CA GLU A 69 -2.44 -14.19 4.15
C GLU A 69 -3.96 -14.36 4.30
N ASP A 70 -4.57 -15.08 3.34
CA ASP A 70 -6.00 -15.42 3.23
C ASP A 70 -6.95 -14.39 2.58
N LEU A 71 -7.00 -14.43 1.24
CA LEU A 71 -8.25 -14.35 0.47
C LEU A 71 -8.71 -15.79 0.16
N ARG A 72 -9.28 -16.49 1.14
CA ARG A 72 -10.03 -17.73 0.93
C ARG A 72 -11.51 -17.52 1.18
#